data_AF-A0A4V2UN26-F1
#
_entry.id   AF-A0A4V2UN26-F1
#
_cell.length_a   1.000
_cell.length_b   1.000
_cell.length_c   1.000
_cell.angle_alpha   90.00
_cell.angle_beta   90.00
_cell.angle_gamma   90.00
#
_symmetry.space_group_name_H-M   'P 1'
#
loop_
_entity.id
_entity.type
_entity.pdbx_description
1 polymer ?
#
loop_
_entity_poly.entity_id
_entity_poly.type
_entity_poly.pdbx_seq_one_letter_code
_entity_poly.pdbx_strand_id
1 'polypeptide(L)'
;MGHPFFNALDAFGFTQMQSWIVLVCLLVFLGNFLGGMLYSISRAYLGAITPRKLSERISFRLFLLSELFLVVFIVYYHGALIGYVYPGHILFWISAMIIAPLLAIIGSQAMYLLLSKQINKNIQTGKKRRSTSRATPAAEAKNSPPEDFKNPAKDFLRGKRTPR
;
A
#
# COMPACT_ATOMS: atom_id res chain seq x y z
N MET A 1 -37.25 -17.38 0.32
CA MET A 1 -36.80 -16.00 0.64
C MET A 1 -35.44 -15.80 0.01
N GLY A 2 -35.34 -15.06 -1.10
CA GLY A 2 -34.07 -14.86 -1.81
C GLY A 2 -33.14 -13.96 -1.00
N HIS A 3 -31.86 -14.35 -0.86
CA HIS A 3 -30.85 -13.53 -0.19
C HIS A 3 -30.75 -12.18 -0.93
N PRO A 4 -30.69 -11.03 -0.23
CA PRO A 4 -30.73 -9.71 -0.87
C PRO A 4 -29.65 -9.50 -1.94
N PHE A 5 -28.50 -10.18 -1.79
CA PHE A 5 -27.42 -10.13 -2.76
C PHE A 5 -27.74 -10.88 -4.07
N PHE A 6 -28.47 -12.00 -4.02
CA PHE A 6 -28.90 -12.72 -5.22
C PHE A 6 -29.94 -11.91 -6.01
N ASN A 7 -30.89 -11.27 -5.31
CA ASN A 7 -31.86 -10.37 -5.94
C ASN A 7 -31.16 -9.19 -6.65
N ALA A 8 -30.07 -8.67 -6.07
CA ALA A 8 -29.27 -7.64 -6.71
C ALA A 8 -28.56 -8.17 -7.96
N LEU A 9 -27.97 -9.37 -7.90
CA LEU A 9 -27.33 -10.02 -9.06
C LEU A 9 -28.34 -10.27 -10.20
N ASP A 10 -29.55 -10.73 -9.88
CA ASP A 10 -30.65 -10.87 -10.83
C ASP A 10 -30.97 -9.53 -11.51
N ALA A 11 -31.04 -8.43 -10.74
CA ALA A 11 -31.29 -7.09 -11.28
C ALA A 11 -30.17 -6.61 -12.22
N PHE A 12 -28.92 -7.08 -12.03
CA PHE A 12 -27.81 -6.83 -12.95
C PHE A 12 -27.74 -7.82 -14.12
N GLY A 13 -28.70 -8.76 -14.22
CA GLY A 13 -28.79 -9.74 -15.31
C GLY A 13 -27.90 -10.97 -15.12
N PHE A 14 -27.39 -11.23 -13.92
CA PHE A 14 -26.68 -12.47 -13.62
C PHE A 14 -27.69 -13.54 -13.22
N THR A 15 -27.99 -14.49 -14.09
CA THR A 15 -28.95 -15.58 -13.81
C THR A 15 -28.28 -16.93 -13.58
N GLN A 16 -26.98 -17.05 -13.92
CA GLN A 16 -26.21 -18.27 -13.79
C GLN A 16 -25.03 -18.05 -12.85
N MET A 17 -24.64 -19.11 -12.14
CA MET A 17 -23.41 -19.14 -11.32
C MET A 17 -23.32 -18.00 -10.28
N GLN A 18 -24.45 -17.45 -9.85
CA GLN A 18 -24.49 -16.32 -8.92
C GLN A 18 -23.73 -16.60 -7.63
N SER A 19 -23.80 -17.83 -7.11
CA SER A 19 -23.08 -18.24 -5.90
C SER A 19 -21.57 -18.07 -6.01
N TRP A 20 -20.99 -18.31 -7.20
CA TRP A 20 -19.57 -18.09 -7.46
C TRP A 20 -19.22 -16.60 -7.49
N ILE A 21 -20.09 -15.78 -8.07
CA ILE A 21 -19.94 -14.31 -8.05
C ILE A 21 -19.94 -13.82 -6.61
N VAL A 22 -20.92 -14.25 -5.80
CA VAL A 22 -21.00 -13.88 -4.38
C VAL A 22 -19.73 -14.28 -3.64
N LEU A 23 -19.26 -15.51 -3.84
CA LEU A 23 -18.07 -16.03 -3.17
C LEU A 23 -16.82 -15.20 -3.51
N VAL A 24 -16.60 -14.92 -4.80
CA VAL A 24 -15.45 -14.13 -5.25
C VAL A 24 -15.53 -12.69 -4.75
N CYS A 25 -16.69 -12.04 -4.87
CA CYS A 25 -16.89 -10.70 -4.32
C CYS A 25 -16.64 -10.66 -2.81
N LEU A 26 -17.15 -11.65 -2.05
CA LEU A 26 -16.96 -11.73 -0.61
C LEU A 26 -15.47 -11.90 -0.27
N LEU A 27 -14.75 -12.78 -0.96
CA LEU A 27 -13.31 -12.97 -0.76
C LEU A 27 -12.51 -11.70 -1.06
N VAL A 28 -12.81 -11.02 -2.17
CA VAL A 28 -12.12 -9.79 -2.56
C VAL A 28 -12.44 -8.66 -1.57
N PHE A 29 -13.71 -8.46 -1.21
CA PHE A 29 -14.15 -7.40 -0.30
C PHE A 29 -13.62 -7.62 1.11
N LEU A 30 -13.74 -8.84 1.64
CA LEU A 30 -13.24 -9.17 2.97
C LEU A 30 -11.70 -9.12 3.02
N GLY A 31 -11.03 -9.62 1.98
CA GLY A 31 -9.57 -9.55 1.86
C GLY A 31 -9.05 -8.12 1.84
N ASN A 32 -9.70 -7.23 1.09
CA ASN A 32 -9.35 -5.81 1.06
C ASN A 32 -9.60 -5.13 2.42
N PHE A 33 -10.76 -5.39 3.03
CA PHE A 33 -11.10 -4.85 4.35
C PHE A 33 -10.08 -5.29 5.42
N LEU A 34 -9.79 -6.59 5.50
CA LEU A 34 -8.81 -7.17 6.42
C LEU A 34 -7.40 -6.64 6.12
N GLY A 35 -7.01 -6.51 4.85
CA GLY A 35 -5.73 -5.91 4.45
C GLY A 35 -5.59 -4.47 4.94
N GLY A 36 -6.68 -3.70 4.89
CA GLY A 36 -6.77 -2.36 5.48
C GLY A 36 -6.58 -2.38 7.00
N MET A 37 -7.26 -3.28 7.70
CA MET A 37 -7.14 -3.44 9.16
C MET A 37 -5.71 -3.83 9.57
N LEU A 38 -5.14 -4.86 8.93
CA LEU A 38 -3.80 -5.37 9.20
C LEU A 38 -2.73 -4.32 8.95
N TYR A 39 -2.94 -3.42 7.99
CA TYR A 39 -2.05 -2.28 7.77
C TYR A 39 -2.01 -1.34 8.97
N SER A 40 -3.18 -0.97 9.51
CA SER A 40 -3.27 -0.11 10.70
C SER A 40 -2.71 -0.78 11.95
N ILE A 41 -2.97 -2.08 12.14
CA ILE A 41 -2.38 -2.89 13.21
C ILE A 41 -0.85 -2.90 13.07
N SER A 42 -0.36 -3.20 11.87
CA SER A 42 1.08 -3.20 11.60
C SER A 42 1.71 -1.85 11.93
N ARG A 43 1.05 -0.73 11.62
CA ARG A 43 1.53 0.61 12.00
C ARG A 43 1.51 0.87 13.52
N ALA A 44 0.58 0.26 14.24
CA ALA A 44 0.48 0.39 15.70
C ALA A 44 1.57 -0.42 16.43
N TYR A 45 2.03 -1.55 15.87
CA TYR A 45 2.98 -2.45 16.55
C TYR A 45 4.40 -2.43 15.98
N LEU A 46 4.64 -2.14 14.69
CA LEU A 46 6.00 -2.14 14.10
C LEU A 46 6.84 -0.88 14.41
N GLY A 47 6.37 0.03 15.28
CA GLY A 47 7.18 1.14 15.79
C GLY A 47 7.33 2.33 14.82
N ALA A 48 8.53 2.94 14.78
CA ALA A 48 8.75 4.26 14.19
C ALA A 48 8.40 4.32 12.68
N ILE A 49 7.36 5.08 12.36
CA ILE A 49 6.80 5.17 11.01
C ILE A 49 7.71 6.02 10.13
N THR A 50 8.43 5.38 9.21
CA THR A 50 9.01 6.09 8.06
C THR A 50 7.92 6.30 7.01
N PRO A 51 7.77 7.51 6.44
CA PRO A 51 6.91 7.72 5.28
C PRO A 51 7.47 6.92 4.10
N ARG A 52 6.79 5.82 3.74
CA ARG A 52 7.06 5.03 2.54
C ARG A 52 6.21 5.53 1.38
N LYS A 53 6.76 5.45 0.17
CA LYS A 53 6.03 5.74 -1.08
C LYS A 53 4.80 4.83 -1.18
N LEU A 54 3.75 5.29 -1.85
CA LEU A 54 2.46 4.58 -1.92
C LEU A 54 2.63 3.15 -2.48
N SER A 55 3.49 2.99 -3.50
CA SER A 55 3.83 1.71 -4.15
C SER A 55 4.57 0.70 -3.25
N GLU A 56 5.20 1.16 -2.17
CA GLU A 56 5.89 0.31 -1.19
C GLU A 56 4.98 -0.15 -0.06
N ARG A 57 3.73 0.32 -0.02
CA ARG A 57 2.77 -0.10 0.99
C ARG A 57 2.24 -1.49 0.64
N ILE A 58 2.34 -2.41 1.59
CA ILE A 58 1.78 -3.76 1.48
C ILE A 58 0.29 -3.74 1.10
N SER A 59 -0.47 -2.79 1.64
CA SER A 59 -1.90 -2.61 1.31
C SER A 59 -2.13 -2.29 -0.17
N PHE A 60 -1.24 -1.51 -0.78
CA PHE A 60 -1.35 -1.16 -2.20
C PHE A 60 -1.04 -2.36 -3.09
N ARG A 61 -0.06 -3.19 -2.70
CA ARG A 61 0.26 -4.44 -3.41
C ARG A 61 -0.85 -5.48 -3.28
N LEU A 62 -1.42 -5.63 -2.09
CA LEU A 62 -2.57 -6.52 -1.85
C LEU A 62 -3.80 -6.05 -2.62
N PHE A 63 -4.03 -4.74 -2.67
CA PHE A 63 -5.08 -4.14 -3.49
C PHE A 63 -4.92 -4.52 -4.98
N LEU A 64 -3.75 -4.24 -5.57
CA LEU A 64 -3.47 -4.59 -6.98
C LEU A 64 -3.61 -6.09 -7.27
N LEU A 65 -3.17 -6.95 -6.34
CA LEU A 65 -3.32 -8.40 -6.49
C LEU A 65 -4.79 -8.82 -6.47
N SER A 66 -5.59 -8.22 -5.58
CA SER A 66 -7.02 -8.52 -5.48
C SER A 66 -7.80 -8.03 -6.72
N GLU A 67 -7.41 -6.88 -7.27
CA GLU A 67 -8.00 -6.33 -8.49
C GLU A 67 -7.62 -7.17 -9.71
N LEU A 68 -6.36 -7.60 -9.80
CA LEU A 68 -5.92 -8.54 -10.84
C LEU A 68 -6.71 -9.85 -10.79
N PHE A 69 -6.89 -10.42 -9.59
CA PHE A 69 -7.67 -11.64 -9.43
C PHE A 69 -9.13 -11.45 -9.87
N LEU A 70 -9.73 -10.31 -9.52
CA LEU A 70 -11.09 -9.97 -9.94
C LEU A 70 -11.20 -9.84 -11.46
N VAL A 71 -10.25 -9.16 -12.12
CA VAL A 71 -10.22 -9.02 -13.58
C VAL A 71 -10.06 -10.39 -14.27
N VAL A 72 -9.17 -11.24 -13.79
CA VAL A 72 -9.01 -12.61 -14.32
C VAL A 72 -10.31 -13.39 -14.18
N PHE A 73 -10.99 -13.28 -13.05
CA PHE A 73 -12.29 -13.92 -12.85
C PHE A 73 -13.34 -13.40 -13.83
N ILE A 74 -13.44 -12.07 -14.03
CA ILE A 74 -14.40 -11.45 -14.97
C ILE A 74 -14.17 -11.99 -16.39
N VAL A 75 -12.92 -12.01 -16.84
CA VAL A 75 -12.55 -12.52 -18.18
C VAL A 75 -12.89 -14.00 -18.31
N TYR A 76 -12.57 -14.82 -17.31
CA TYR A 76 -12.92 -16.24 -17.30
C TYR A 76 -14.44 -16.45 -17.30
N TYR A 77 -15.17 -15.71 -16.47
CA TYR A 77 -16.61 -15.81 -16.33
C TYR A 77 -17.33 -15.49 -17.65
N HIS A 78 -17.01 -14.37 -18.29
CA HIS A 78 -17.65 -13.97 -19.55
C HIS A 78 -17.10 -14.72 -20.77
N GLY A 79 -15.81 -15.03 -20.80
CA GLY A 79 -15.17 -15.68 -21.93
C GLY A 79 -15.35 -17.20 -21.99
N ALA A 80 -15.38 -17.88 -20.84
CA ALA A 80 -15.39 -19.34 -20.79
C ALA A 80 -16.70 -19.94 -20.25
N LEU A 81 -17.43 -19.25 -19.38
CA LEU A 81 -18.64 -19.82 -18.76
C LEU A 81 -19.93 -19.42 -19.48
N ILE A 82 -20.09 -18.14 -19.82
CA ILE A 82 -21.40 -17.60 -20.20
C ILE A 82 -21.46 -17.13 -21.65
N GLY A 83 -20.35 -16.65 -22.22
CA GLY A 83 -20.27 -16.30 -23.64
C GLY A 83 -21.01 -15.02 -24.04
N TYR A 84 -21.61 -14.29 -23.09
CA TYR A 84 -22.25 -13.00 -23.31
C TYR A 84 -21.97 -12.02 -22.18
N VAL A 85 -22.11 -10.72 -22.50
CA VAL A 85 -21.93 -9.61 -21.57
C VAL A 85 -23.11 -8.66 -21.73
N TYR A 86 -23.87 -8.46 -20.66
CA TYR A 86 -24.93 -7.44 -20.62
C TYR A 86 -24.38 -6.12 -20.03
N PRO A 87 -24.98 -4.96 -20.36
CA PRO A 87 -24.62 -3.69 -19.73
C PRO A 87 -24.69 -3.73 -18.19
N GLY A 88 -25.65 -4.48 -17.63
CA GLY A 88 -25.77 -4.67 -16.17
C GLY A 88 -24.55 -5.37 -15.56
N HIS A 89 -23.94 -6.33 -16.27
CA HIS A 89 -22.73 -7.01 -15.80
C HIS A 89 -21.56 -6.03 -15.70
N ILE A 90 -21.40 -5.18 -16.71
CA ILE A 90 -20.32 -4.17 -16.75
C ILE A 90 -20.47 -3.21 -15.57
N LEU A 91 -21.69 -2.70 -15.34
CA LEU A 91 -21.97 -1.78 -14.22
C LEU A 91 -21.67 -2.44 -12.87
N PHE A 92 -22.07 -3.70 -12.69
CA PHE A 92 -21.78 -4.45 -11.47
C PHE A 92 -20.26 -4.60 -11.24
N TRP A 93 -19.51 -5.04 -12.25
CA TRP A 93 -18.08 -5.28 -12.11
C TRP A 93 -17.28 -4.01 -11.86
N ILE A 94 -17.60 -2.91 -12.56
CA ILE A 94 -17.00 -1.60 -12.30
C ILE A 94 -17.30 -1.16 -10.86
N SER A 95 -18.53 -1.32 -10.41
CA SER A 95 -18.92 -0.98 -9.03
C SER A 95 -18.12 -1.82 -8.02
N ALA A 96 -17.98 -3.13 -8.25
CA ALA A 96 -17.18 -4.00 -7.40
C ALA A 96 -15.71 -3.60 -7.35
N MET A 97 -15.12 -3.22 -8.50
CA MET A 97 -13.74 -2.72 -8.57
C MET A 97 -13.53 -1.42 -7.79
N ILE A 98 -14.52 -0.54 -7.72
CA ILE A 98 -14.45 0.71 -6.93
C ILE A 98 -14.68 0.46 -5.43
N ILE A 99 -15.59 -0.47 -5.09
CA ILE A 99 -15.92 -0.81 -3.70
C ILE A 99 -14.73 -1.48 -3.00
N ALA A 100 -14.02 -2.38 -3.67
CA ALA A 100 -12.88 -3.10 -3.09
C ALA A 100 -11.80 -2.19 -2.44
N PRO A 101 -11.22 -1.18 -3.13
CA PRO A 101 -10.25 -0.27 -2.51
C PRO A 101 -10.88 0.59 -1.42
N LEU A 102 -12.15 0.97 -1.57
CA LEU A 102 -12.87 1.75 -0.56
C LEU A 102 -12.93 0.99 0.77
N LEU A 103 -13.22 -0.32 0.73
CA LEU A 103 -13.25 -1.17 1.92
C LEU A 103 -11.89 -1.26 2.61
N ALA A 104 -10.79 -1.29 1.86
CA ALA A 104 -9.46 -1.26 2.45
C ALA A 104 -9.20 0.06 3.22
N ILE A 105 -9.66 1.19 2.68
CA ILE A 105 -9.56 2.50 3.36
C ILE A 105 -10.41 2.49 4.63
N ILE A 106 -11.66 2.02 4.54
CA ILE A 106 -12.58 1.93 5.68
C ILE A 106 -12.00 1.03 6.78
N GLY A 107 -11.50 -0.16 6.44
CA GLY A 107 -10.88 -1.07 7.39
C GLY A 107 -9.65 -0.45 8.07
N SER A 108 -8.83 0.28 7.30
CA SER A 108 -7.69 1.02 7.85
C SER A 108 -8.13 2.12 8.80
N GLN A 109 -9.17 2.89 8.47
CA GLN A 109 -9.67 3.98 9.31
C GLN A 109 -10.33 3.47 10.59
N ALA A 110 -11.14 2.41 10.51
CA ALA A 110 -11.76 1.77 11.66
C ALA A 110 -10.69 1.34 12.68
N MET A 111 -9.63 0.67 12.21
CA MET A 111 -8.53 0.28 13.10
C MET A 111 -7.68 1.45 13.57
N TYR A 112 -7.55 2.51 12.79
CA TYR A 112 -6.86 3.72 13.23
C TYR A 112 -7.57 4.37 14.44
N LEU A 113 -8.90 4.44 14.41
CA LEU A 113 -9.69 4.96 15.53
C LEU A 113 -9.51 4.10 16.79
N LEU A 114 -9.60 2.77 16.63
CA LEU A 114 -9.42 1.81 17.72
C LEU A 114 -8.00 1.84 18.33
N LEU A 115 -6.97 2.01 17.50
CA LEU A 115 -5.55 2.00 17.92
C LEU A 115 -4.93 3.40 17.97
N SER A 116 -5.74 4.44 18.01
CA SER A 116 -5.32 5.84 17.89
C SER A 116 -4.23 6.23 18.90
N LYS A 117 -4.37 5.81 20.16
CA LYS A 117 -3.38 6.07 21.23
C LYS A 117 -2.00 5.48 20.88
N GLN A 118 -1.97 4.24 20.41
CA GLN A 118 -0.73 3.52 20.11
C GLN A 118 -0.05 4.10 18.87
N ILE A 119 -0.83 4.39 17.83
CA ILE A 119 -0.33 4.95 16.57
C ILE A 119 0.24 6.36 16.81
N ASN A 120 -0.43 7.21 17.59
CA ASN A 120 0.06 8.55 17.91
C ASN A 120 1.36 8.53 18.71
N LYS A 121 1.50 7.60 19.67
CA LYS A 121 2.77 7.39 20.41
C LYS A 121 3.92 7.01 19.46
N ASN A 122 3.68 6.12 18.50
CA ASN A 122 4.69 5.72 17.51
C ASN A 122 5.05 6.86 16.54
N ILE A 123 4.09 7.70 16.15
CA ILE A 123 4.34 8.89 15.31
C ILE A 123 5.25 9.88 16.05
N GLN A 124 4.98 10.17 17.32
CA GLN A 124 5.83 11.08 18.11
C GLN A 124 7.24 10.52 18.30
N THR A 125 7.34 9.22 18.62
CA THR A 125 8.63 8.53 18.77
C THR A 125 9.45 8.56 17.47
N GLY A 126 8.78 8.38 16.31
CA GLY A 126 9.40 8.50 14.99
C GLY A 126 9.87 9.92 14.68
N LYS A 127 9.07 10.94 15.01
CA LYS A 127 9.47 12.36 14.85
C LYS A 127 10.70 12.69 15.70
N LYS A 128 10.73 12.25 16.97
CA LYS A 128 11.86 12.46 17.89
C LYS A 128 13.15 11.80 17.38
N ARG A 129 13.08 10.57 16.86
CA ARG A 129 14.25 9.91 16.24
C ARG A 129 14.77 10.66 15.02
N ARG A 130 13.89 11.20 14.17
CA ARG A 130 14.29 11.99 12.98
C ARG A 130 14.94 13.31 13.35
N SER A 131 14.45 14.02 14.37
CA SER A 131 15.10 15.24 14.84
C SER A 131 16.47 14.96 15.45
N THR A 132 16.61 13.90 16.25
CA THR A 132 17.91 13.50 16.81
C THR A 132 18.89 13.08 15.72
N SER A 133 18.47 12.26 14.75
CA SER A 133 19.33 11.83 13.63
C SER A 133 19.70 12.94 12.65
N ARG A 134 18.95 14.05 12.60
CA ARG A 134 19.34 15.26 11.84
C ARG A 134 20.25 16.18 12.63
N ALA A 135 20.18 16.15 13.97
CA ALA A 135 21.06 16.93 14.83
C ALA A 135 22.48 16.34 14.90
N THR A 136 22.64 15.00 14.82
CA THR A 136 23.96 14.35 14.89
C THR A 136 24.92 14.79 13.76
N PRO A 137 24.53 14.78 12.47
CA PRO A 137 25.42 15.22 11.39
C PRO A 137 25.68 16.74 11.44
N ALA A 138 24.73 17.53 11.91
CA ALA A 138 24.89 18.98 12.05
C ALA A 138 25.79 19.37 13.22
N ALA A 139 25.80 18.57 14.29
CA ALA A 139 26.71 18.71 15.42
C ALA A 139 28.13 18.22 15.06
N GLU A 140 28.26 17.11 14.31
CA GLU A 140 29.55 16.66 13.76
C GLU A 140 30.12 17.67 12.75
N ALA A 141 29.31 18.25 11.87
CA ALA A 141 29.76 19.27 10.94
C ALA A 141 30.21 20.58 11.62
N LYS A 142 29.67 20.92 12.80
CA LYS A 142 30.12 22.07 13.60
C LYS A 142 31.40 21.80 14.40
N ASN A 143 31.68 20.55 14.73
CA ASN A 143 32.86 20.14 15.51
C ASN A 143 34.01 19.61 14.63
N SER A 144 33.81 19.57 13.31
CA SER A 144 34.87 19.26 12.35
C SER A 144 35.75 20.50 12.18
N PRO A 145 37.10 20.41 12.32
CA PRO A 145 37.97 21.54 12.04
C PRO A 145 37.73 22.01 10.60
N PRO A 146 37.80 23.32 10.30
CA PRO A 146 37.75 23.77 8.91
C PRO A 146 38.84 23.02 8.14
N GLU A 147 38.48 22.39 7.01
CA GLU A 147 39.47 21.78 6.12
C GLU A 147 40.48 22.86 5.76
N ASP A 148 41.66 22.74 6.36
CA ASP A 148 42.82 23.56 6.09
C ASP A 148 43.09 23.47 4.58
N PHE A 149 43.26 24.65 3.99
CA PHE A 149 43.58 24.87 2.60
C PHE A 149 44.58 23.80 2.14
N LYS A 150 44.22 23.06 1.07
CA LYS A 150 45.16 22.18 0.34
C LYS A 150 46.48 22.92 0.16
N ASN A 151 47.48 22.53 0.94
CA ASN A 151 48.81 23.14 0.91
C ASN A 151 49.56 22.57 -0.31
N PRO A 152 49.78 23.37 -1.38
CA PRO A 152 50.39 22.88 -2.61
C PRO A 152 51.86 22.44 -2.43
N ALA A 153 52.46 22.69 -1.26
CA ALA A 153 53.82 22.25 -0.93
C ALA A 153 53.96 20.72 -0.77
N LYS A 154 52.89 19.99 -0.42
CA LYS A 154 52.96 18.52 -0.28
C LYS A 154 53.04 17.78 -1.62
N ASP A 155 52.48 18.37 -2.69
CA ASP A 155 52.54 17.79 -4.03
C ASP A 155 53.89 18.04 -4.72
N PHE A 156 54.67 19.03 -4.25
CA PHE A 156 56.03 19.27 -4.74
C PHE A 156 57.06 18.29 -4.17
N LEU A 157 56.82 17.74 -2.97
CA LEU A 157 57.68 16.72 -2.35
C LEU A 157 57.38 15.30 -2.81
N ARG A 158 56.19 15.04 -3.38
CA ARG A 158 55.90 13.80 -4.12
C ARG A 158 56.45 13.92 -5.53
N GLY A 159 57.77 13.77 -5.62
CA GLY A 159 58.56 13.88 -6.83
C GLY A 159 57.90 13.26 -8.06
N LYS A 160 57.75 14.10 -9.08
CA LYS A 160 57.73 13.70 -10.48
C LYS A 160 58.73 12.56 -10.72
N ARG A 161 58.23 11.41 -11.17
CA ARG A 161 58.93 10.54 -12.11
C ARG A 161 57.96 10.09 -13.19
N THR A 162 57.86 10.89 -14.24
CA THR A 162 57.95 10.37 -15.61
C THR A 162 59.33 10.80 -16.13
N PRO A 163 59.96 10.16 -17.13
CA PRO A 163 59.46 9.09 -18.01
C PRO A 163 60.47 7.91 -18.25
N ARG A 164 59.99 6.84 -18.88
CA ARG A 164 60.58 6.31 -20.13
C ARG A 164 59.52 5.54 -20.90
#